data_AF-A0A1E8B9T8-F1
#
_entry.id   AF-A0A1E8B9T8-F1
#
_cell.length_a   1.000
_cell.length_b   1.000
_cell.length_c   1.000
_cell.angle_alpha   90.00
_cell.angle_beta   90.00
_cell.angle_gamma   90.00
#
_symmetry.space_group_name_H-M   'P 1'
#
loop_
_entity.id
_entity.type
_entity.pdbx_description
1 polymer ?
#
loop_
_entity_poly.entity_id
_entity_poly.type
_entity_poly.pdbx_seq_one_letter_code
_entity_poly.pdbx_strand_id
1 'polypeptide(L)'
;MLEKNTPLRALLTREENGNPGSNKNESLANRVKFGQENNGDIFVSIHANASENHDGYGTETYYYKKSKRGEETQIEKDSEVLAKKIQKRVVEALHTRDRNIKDNHSLYVVNNNTVPAVLTELAFIDNNIDNGKLATESGRQIAAEAVYAGILDYYEWKGFDVSKYRLAK
;
A
#
# COMPACT_ATOMS: atom_id res chain seq x y z
N MET A 1 -4.77 -12.64 7.37
CA MET A 1 -6.17 -12.25 7.07
C MET A 1 -6.52 -12.51 5.62
N LEU A 2 -5.75 -11.98 4.65
CA LEU A 2 -5.94 -12.25 3.22
C LEU A 2 -6.15 -13.74 2.93
N GLU A 3 -5.18 -14.59 3.21
CA GLU A 3 -5.26 -16.02 2.87
C GLU A 3 -6.24 -16.81 3.75
N LYS A 4 -6.44 -16.36 5.00
CA LYS A 4 -7.33 -17.02 5.95
C LYS A 4 -8.80 -16.82 5.60
N ASN A 5 -9.14 -15.63 5.12
CA ASN A 5 -10.52 -15.19 4.98
C ASN A 5 -10.95 -15.08 3.52
N THR A 6 -10.04 -15.17 2.55
CA THR A 6 -10.33 -14.90 1.14
C THR A 6 -9.64 -15.92 0.24
N PRO A 7 -10.07 -16.08 -1.03
CA PRO A 7 -9.32 -16.87 -2.01
C PRO A 7 -8.06 -16.16 -2.52
N LEU A 8 -7.73 -14.96 -2.02
CA LEU A 8 -6.50 -14.25 -2.38
C LEU A 8 -5.30 -14.92 -1.73
N ARG A 9 -4.21 -15.03 -2.49
CA ARG A 9 -2.90 -15.46 -2.00
C ARG A 9 -2.01 -14.26 -1.76
N ALA A 10 -1.32 -14.21 -0.63
CA ALA A 10 -0.41 -13.12 -0.28
C ALA A 10 1.03 -13.59 -0.44
N LEU A 11 1.77 -12.98 -1.37
CA LEU A 11 3.18 -13.28 -1.57
C LEU A 11 4.03 -12.10 -1.07
N LEU A 12 4.97 -12.37 -0.18
CA LEU A 12 5.80 -11.35 0.43
C LEU A 12 7.15 -11.26 -0.29
N THR A 13 7.56 -10.04 -0.67
CA THR A 13 8.89 -9.82 -1.28
C THR A 13 10.06 -10.10 -0.32
N ARG A 14 9.76 -10.27 0.98
CA ARG A 14 10.64 -10.76 2.05
C ARG A 14 9.78 -11.12 3.27
N GLU A 15 10.21 -12.10 4.05
CA GLU A 15 9.59 -12.48 5.33
C GLU A 15 10.47 -12.14 6.54
N GLU A 16 11.78 -12.07 6.31
CA GLU A 16 12.77 -11.79 7.35
C GLU A 16 13.34 -10.37 7.24
N ASN A 17 14.15 -10.00 8.24
CA ASN A 17 14.91 -8.76 8.22
C ASN A 17 15.98 -8.83 7.12
N GLY A 18 15.99 -7.82 6.25
CA GLY A 18 16.92 -7.74 5.12
C GLY A 18 16.26 -7.10 3.90
N ASN A 19 17.08 -6.78 2.91
CA ASN A 19 16.63 -6.33 1.59
C ASN A 19 16.91 -7.44 0.58
N PRO A 20 15.98 -7.79 -0.33
CA PRO A 20 16.34 -8.65 -1.45
C PRO A 20 17.43 -7.95 -2.28
N GLY A 21 18.46 -8.67 -2.71
CA GLY A 21 19.60 -8.09 -3.45
C GLY A 21 20.68 -7.44 -2.59
N SER A 22 21.75 -6.97 -3.22
CA SER A 22 22.99 -6.52 -2.55
C SER A 22 23.04 -5.00 -2.29
N ASN A 23 22.16 -4.22 -2.92
CA ASN A 23 22.08 -2.77 -2.75
C ASN A 23 20.64 -2.25 -2.94
N LYS A 24 20.42 -0.97 -2.68
CA LYS A 24 19.09 -0.33 -2.78
C LYS A 24 18.44 -0.49 -4.16
N ASN A 25 19.18 -0.24 -5.24
CA ASN A 25 18.62 -0.28 -6.59
C ASN A 25 18.24 -1.70 -6.97
N GLU A 26 19.11 -2.66 -6.67
CA GLU A 26 18.84 -4.07 -6.87
C GLU A 26 17.65 -4.54 -6.04
N SER A 27 17.51 -4.03 -4.81
CA SER A 27 16.36 -4.36 -3.95
C SER A 27 15.04 -3.88 -4.51
N LEU A 28 14.98 -2.65 -5.02
CA LEU A 28 13.78 -2.11 -5.64
C LEU A 28 13.44 -2.90 -6.92
N ALA A 29 14.43 -3.24 -7.74
CA ALA A 29 14.25 -4.06 -8.94
C ALA A 29 13.76 -5.47 -8.61
N ASN A 30 14.37 -6.13 -7.63
CA ASN A 30 13.99 -7.50 -7.22
C ASN A 30 12.57 -7.57 -6.66
N ARG A 31 12.10 -6.54 -5.96
CA ARG A 31 10.70 -6.48 -5.46
C ARG A 31 9.69 -6.44 -6.60
N VAL A 32 9.96 -5.65 -7.64
CA VAL A 32 9.11 -5.57 -8.84
C VAL A 32 9.16 -6.88 -9.61
N LYS A 33 10.37 -7.41 -9.85
CA LYS A 33 10.60 -8.68 -10.54
C LYS A 33 9.89 -9.84 -9.84
N PHE A 34 9.94 -9.90 -8.51
CA PHE A 34 9.24 -10.91 -7.73
C PHE A 34 7.73 -10.91 -8.01
N GLY A 35 7.10 -9.73 -8.07
CA GLY A 35 5.67 -9.63 -8.40
C GLY A 35 5.35 -10.12 -9.82
N GLN A 36 6.22 -9.81 -10.77
CA GLN A 36 6.11 -10.25 -12.17
C GLN A 36 6.24 -11.78 -12.30
N GLU A 37 7.29 -12.36 -11.73
CA GLU A 37 7.58 -13.80 -11.82
C GLU A 37 6.51 -14.67 -11.15
N ASN A 38 5.79 -14.11 -10.18
CA ASN A 38 4.72 -14.80 -9.47
C ASN A 38 3.31 -14.51 -10.02
N ASN A 39 3.19 -13.78 -11.14
CA ASN A 39 1.92 -13.38 -11.75
C ASN A 39 0.99 -12.67 -10.74
N GLY A 40 1.51 -11.70 -9.99
CA GLY A 40 0.69 -10.94 -9.03
C GLY A 40 -0.44 -10.16 -9.71
N ASP A 41 -1.59 -10.02 -9.04
CA ASP A 41 -2.71 -9.23 -9.56
C ASP A 41 -2.65 -7.75 -9.14
N ILE A 42 -2.04 -7.46 -7.98
CA ILE A 42 -1.77 -6.12 -7.44
C ILE A 42 -0.45 -6.13 -6.67
N PHE A 43 0.15 -4.96 -6.48
CA PHE A 43 1.34 -4.78 -5.66
C PHE A 43 1.11 -3.70 -4.59
N VAL A 44 1.35 -4.03 -3.31
CA VAL A 44 1.20 -3.10 -2.18
C VAL A 44 2.52 -3.02 -1.41
N SER A 45 3.20 -1.88 -1.51
CA SER A 45 4.36 -1.57 -0.67
C SER A 45 3.88 -0.92 0.62
N ILE A 46 4.27 -1.47 1.77
CA ILE A 46 3.87 -0.97 3.10
C ILE A 46 5.05 -0.27 3.75
N HIS A 47 4.87 0.99 4.11
CA HIS A 47 5.91 1.84 4.70
C HIS A 47 5.40 2.55 5.96
N ALA A 48 6.35 3.02 6.75
CA ALA A 48 6.11 3.94 7.86
C ALA A 48 7.04 5.14 7.66
N ASN A 49 6.47 6.34 7.66
CA ASN A 49 7.10 7.53 7.11
C ASN A 49 8.02 8.20 8.14
N ALA A 50 8.89 9.08 7.65
CA ALA A 50 9.69 9.98 8.46
C ALA A 50 9.95 11.29 7.69
N SER A 51 10.26 12.36 8.41
CA SER A 51 10.54 13.69 7.88
C SER A 51 11.80 14.27 8.53
N GLU A 52 12.64 14.97 7.76
CA GLU A 52 13.92 15.50 8.26
C GLU A 52 13.78 16.38 9.52
N ASN A 53 12.70 17.16 9.60
CA ASN A 53 12.42 18.04 10.75
C ASN A 53 11.45 17.43 11.78
N HIS A 54 11.05 16.16 11.60
CA HIS A 54 10.14 15.43 12.49
C HIS A 54 8.76 16.10 12.66
N ASP A 55 8.37 16.97 11.72
CA ASP A 55 7.11 17.74 11.72
C ASP A 55 6.04 17.14 10.79
N GLY A 56 6.41 16.12 10.00
CA GLY A 56 5.50 15.32 9.21
C GLY A 56 4.61 14.43 10.07
N TYR A 57 3.31 14.42 9.80
CA TYR A 57 2.35 13.49 10.37
C TYR A 57 1.18 13.28 9.40
N GLY A 58 0.51 12.14 9.52
CA GLY A 58 -0.61 11.69 8.69
C GLY A 58 -0.31 10.46 7.84
N THR A 59 -1.33 9.98 7.13
CA THR A 59 -1.23 8.87 6.17
C THR A 59 -1.22 9.43 4.75
N GLU A 60 -0.39 8.86 3.88
CA GLU A 60 -0.38 9.13 2.43
C GLU A 60 -0.19 7.84 1.65
N THR A 61 -0.80 7.76 0.47
CA THR A 61 -0.66 6.60 -0.40
C THR A 61 -0.27 7.03 -1.80
N TYR A 62 0.85 6.53 -2.27
CA TYR A 62 1.45 6.83 -3.55
C TYR A 62 1.02 5.84 -4.61
N TYR A 63 0.84 6.33 -5.82
CA TYR A 63 0.60 5.55 -7.03
C TYR A 63 1.32 6.21 -8.20
N TYR A 64 1.39 5.51 -9.32
CA TYR A 64 1.96 6.04 -10.55
C TYR A 64 0.87 6.29 -11.59
N LYS A 65 0.91 7.47 -12.21
CA LYS A 65 0.14 7.81 -13.40
C LYS A 65 1.00 8.62 -14.36
N LYS A 66 1.47 7.99 -15.44
CA LYS A 66 2.33 8.61 -16.47
C LYS A 66 1.68 9.84 -17.07
N SER A 67 0.36 9.81 -17.21
CA SER A 67 -0.38 10.77 -18.00
C SER A 67 -1.28 11.69 -17.16
N LYS A 68 -0.96 12.99 -17.17
CA LYS A 68 -1.96 14.06 -17.01
C LYS A 68 -2.47 14.60 -18.36
N ARG A 69 -1.97 14.10 -19.51
CA ARG A 69 -2.13 14.71 -20.86
C ARG A 69 -2.34 13.73 -22.04
N GLY A 70 -2.54 12.45 -21.77
CA GLY A 70 -2.76 11.35 -22.72
C GLY A 70 -3.68 10.27 -22.12
N GLU A 71 -3.93 9.18 -22.85
CA GLU A 71 -4.85 8.13 -22.39
C GLU A 71 -4.31 7.40 -21.16
N GLU A 72 -5.12 7.37 -20.11
CA GLU A 72 -4.87 6.59 -18.89
C GLU A 72 -4.98 5.10 -19.21
N THR A 73 -3.96 4.33 -18.87
CA THR A 73 -3.98 2.87 -18.97
C THR A 73 -4.84 2.27 -17.85
N GLN A 74 -5.34 1.06 -18.06
CA GLN A 74 -6.13 0.36 -17.03
C GLN A 74 -5.32 0.13 -15.73
N ILE A 75 -4.01 -0.10 -15.83
CA ILE A 75 -3.12 -0.28 -14.68
C ILE A 75 -3.04 1.01 -13.84
N GLU A 76 -2.92 2.17 -14.49
CA GLU A 76 -2.87 3.46 -13.81
C GLU A 76 -4.20 3.78 -13.12
N LYS A 77 -5.32 3.55 -13.82
CA LYS A 77 -6.66 3.71 -13.26
C LYS A 77 -6.87 2.82 -12.03
N ASP A 78 -6.51 1.55 -12.14
CA ASP A 78 -6.63 0.59 -11.04
C ASP A 78 -5.70 0.95 -9.88
N SER A 79 -4.48 1.43 -10.14
CA SER A 79 -3.54 1.90 -9.11
C SER A 79 -4.10 3.10 -8.36
N GLU A 80 -4.67 4.07 -9.08
CA GLU A 80 -5.30 5.25 -8.48
C GLU A 80 -6.48 4.85 -7.58
N VAL A 81 -7.33 3.93 -8.04
CA VAL A 81 -8.47 3.45 -7.24
C VAL A 81 -8.01 2.66 -6.03
N LEU A 82 -7.08 1.72 -6.19
CA LEU A 82 -6.49 0.95 -5.10
C LEU A 82 -5.90 1.88 -4.02
N ALA A 83 -5.17 2.91 -4.44
CA ALA A 83 -4.62 3.92 -3.53
C ALA A 83 -5.72 4.64 -2.76
N LYS A 84 -6.80 5.08 -3.43
CA LYS A 84 -7.94 5.76 -2.76
C LYS A 84 -8.61 4.87 -1.73
N LYS A 85 -8.80 3.58 -2.04
CA LYS A 85 -9.46 2.63 -1.13
C LYS A 85 -8.62 2.34 0.10
N ILE A 86 -7.32 2.10 -0.08
CA ILE A 86 -6.39 1.87 1.05
C ILE A 86 -6.24 3.13 1.89
N GLN A 87 -6.00 4.29 1.27
CA GLN A 87 -5.87 5.58 1.95
C GLN A 87 -7.06 5.83 2.89
N LYS A 88 -8.28 5.72 2.38
CA LYS A 88 -9.50 5.96 3.15
C LYS A 88 -9.57 5.08 4.39
N ARG A 89 -9.36 3.77 4.24
CA ARG A 89 -9.46 2.81 5.34
C ARG A 89 -8.40 3.03 6.40
N VAL A 90 -7.16 3.30 5.98
CA VAL A 90 -6.04 3.52 6.91
C VAL A 90 -6.23 4.83 7.70
N VAL A 91 -6.65 5.91 7.03
CA VAL A 91 -6.98 7.19 7.69
C VAL A 91 -8.07 7.03 8.74
N GLU A 92 -9.17 6.35 8.38
CA GLU A 92 -10.29 6.11 9.29
C GLU A 92 -9.88 5.25 10.50
N ALA A 93 -9.11 4.18 10.28
CA ALA A 93 -8.74 3.23 11.32
C ALA A 93 -7.65 3.74 12.28
N LEU A 94 -6.67 4.49 11.77
CA LEU A 94 -5.56 5.01 12.57
C LEU A 94 -5.80 6.43 13.09
N HIS A 95 -6.93 7.05 12.75
CA HIS A 95 -7.24 8.46 13.09
C HIS A 95 -6.07 9.40 12.75
N THR A 96 -5.48 9.22 11.57
CA THR A 96 -4.39 10.05 11.06
C THR A 96 -4.92 11.24 10.28
N ARG A 97 -4.10 12.28 10.15
CA ARG A 97 -4.36 13.33 9.18
C ARG A 97 -4.35 12.74 7.77
N ASP A 98 -5.38 13.01 6.99
CA ASP A 98 -5.42 12.63 5.58
C ASP A 98 -4.49 13.55 4.78
N ARG A 99 -3.41 12.99 4.23
CA ARG A 99 -2.47 13.70 3.35
C ARG A 99 -2.73 13.41 1.86
N ASN A 100 -3.87 12.78 1.58
CA ASN A 100 -4.37 12.36 0.28
C ASN A 100 -3.50 11.28 -0.40
N ILE A 101 -4.04 10.76 -1.49
CA ILE A 101 -3.27 10.00 -2.47
C ILE A 101 -2.36 10.93 -3.29
N LYS A 102 -1.23 10.42 -3.76
CA LYS A 102 -0.26 11.21 -4.52
C LYS A 102 0.26 10.45 -5.74
N ASP A 103 0.13 11.08 -6.90
CA ASP A 103 0.83 10.66 -8.11
C ASP A 103 2.32 10.98 -7.96
N ASN A 104 3.18 9.95 -7.96
CA ASN A 104 4.61 10.11 -7.72
C ASN A 104 5.43 9.31 -8.73
N HIS A 105 6.27 10.03 -9.48
CA HIS A 105 7.05 9.52 -10.60
C HIS A 105 8.52 9.24 -10.22
N SER A 106 8.89 9.34 -8.94
CA SER A 106 10.24 8.99 -8.47
C SER A 106 10.31 7.65 -7.73
N LEU A 107 9.17 7.08 -7.35
CA LEU A 107 9.11 5.84 -6.55
C LEU A 107 9.21 4.61 -7.45
N TYR A 108 10.36 3.95 -7.42
CA TYR A 108 10.69 2.84 -8.33
C TYR A 108 9.63 1.73 -8.38
N VAL A 109 9.15 1.26 -7.22
CA VAL A 109 8.28 0.07 -7.11
C VAL A 109 6.86 0.29 -7.65
N VAL A 110 6.38 1.54 -7.67
CA VAL A 110 5.09 1.88 -8.30
C VAL A 110 5.26 2.23 -9.78
N ASN A 111 6.38 2.85 -10.15
CA ASN A 111 6.65 3.24 -11.53
C ASN A 111 6.94 2.07 -12.48
N ASN A 112 7.62 1.04 -11.99
CA ASN A 112 8.15 -0.05 -12.83
C ASN A 112 7.30 -1.33 -12.72
N ASN A 113 6.18 -1.27 -11.98
CA ASN A 113 5.31 -2.42 -11.84
C ASN A 113 4.45 -2.64 -13.09
N THR A 114 4.19 -3.90 -13.41
CA THR A 114 3.34 -4.29 -14.56
C THR A 114 1.91 -4.58 -14.15
N VAL A 115 1.59 -4.41 -12.87
CA VAL A 115 0.27 -4.63 -12.27
C VAL A 115 -0.10 -3.38 -11.46
N PRO A 116 -1.39 -3.17 -11.11
CA PRO A 116 -1.78 -2.06 -10.26
C PRO A 116 -0.95 -2.01 -8.97
N ALA A 117 -0.28 -0.88 -8.72
CA ALA A 117 0.74 -0.79 -7.68
C ALA A 117 0.60 0.48 -6.84
N VAL A 118 0.75 0.31 -5.52
CA VAL A 118 0.69 1.41 -4.55
C VAL A 118 1.82 1.29 -3.53
N LEU A 119 2.20 2.42 -2.94
CA LEU A 119 3.04 2.50 -1.76
C LEU A 119 2.31 3.29 -0.69
N THR A 120 1.92 2.66 0.41
CA THR A 120 1.20 3.31 1.50
C THR A 120 2.15 3.62 2.65
N GLU A 121 2.24 4.90 3.00
CA GLU A 121 2.91 5.40 4.19
C GLU A 121 1.87 5.49 5.30
N LEU A 122 1.87 4.50 6.20
CA LEU A 122 0.79 4.28 7.16
C LEU A 122 0.66 5.43 8.17
N ALA A 123 1.78 5.86 8.75
CA ALA A 123 1.89 6.97 9.70
C ALA A 123 3.38 7.36 9.83
N PHE A 124 3.67 8.49 10.49
CA PHE A 124 5.05 8.94 10.75
C PHE A 124 5.61 8.36 12.05
N ILE A 125 6.74 7.66 12.00
CA ILE A 125 7.36 7.00 13.18
C ILE A 125 8.24 7.94 14.01
N ASP A 126 8.61 9.09 13.44
CA ASP A 126 9.50 10.09 14.04
C ASP A 126 8.74 11.31 14.61
N ASN A 127 7.41 11.31 14.50
CA ASN A 127 6.56 12.38 14.99
C ASN A 127 5.69 11.92 16.19
N ASN A 128 5.61 12.74 17.23
CA ASN A 128 4.92 12.39 18.48
C ASN A 128 3.40 12.17 18.32
N ILE A 129 2.76 12.73 17.29
CA ILE A 129 1.32 12.53 17.02
C ILE A 129 1.05 11.11 16.51
N ASP A 130 1.96 10.57 15.71
CA ASP A 130 1.74 9.34 14.95
C ASP A 130 2.55 8.14 15.46
N ASN A 131 3.70 8.34 16.10
CA ASN A 131 4.61 7.27 16.52
C ASN A 131 3.89 6.18 17.34
N GLY A 132 3.00 6.58 18.26
CA GLY A 132 2.21 5.67 19.08
C GLY A 132 1.28 4.73 18.29
N LYS A 133 0.91 5.08 17.05
CA LYS A 133 -0.03 4.31 16.21
C LYS A 133 0.57 3.02 15.68
N LEU A 134 1.89 2.98 15.45
CA LEU A 134 2.57 1.79 14.90
C LEU A 134 3.54 1.14 15.90
N ALA A 135 3.77 1.79 17.05
CA ALA A 135 4.67 1.28 18.10
C ALA A 135 4.18 -0.04 18.71
N THR A 136 2.86 -0.23 18.83
CA THR A 136 2.27 -1.42 19.46
C THR A 136 1.85 -2.47 18.42
N GLU A 137 1.81 -3.74 18.85
CA GLU A 137 1.27 -4.83 18.02
C GLU A 137 -0.19 -4.58 17.63
N SER A 138 -1.02 -4.12 18.57
CA SER A 138 -2.41 -3.76 18.31
C SER A 138 -2.54 -2.66 17.24
N GLY A 139 -1.72 -1.61 17.33
CA GLY A 139 -1.71 -0.54 16.33
C GLY A 139 -1.32 -1.03 14.93
N ARG A 140 -0.30 -1.90 14.84
CA ARG A 140 0.06 -2.55 13.55
C ARG A 140 -1.02 -3.48 13.04
N GLN A 141 -1.72 -4.19 13.93
CA GLN A 141 -2.84 -5.05 13.56
C GLN A 141 -4.02 -4.23 12.99
N ILE A 142 -4.36 -3.11 13.61
CA ILE A 142 -5.37 -2.15 13.11
C ILE A 142 -4.98 -1.66 11.71
N ALA A 143 -3.71 -1.27 11.51
CA ALA A 143 -3.22 -0.84 10.20
C ALA A 143 -3.33 -1.96 9.15
N ALA A 144 -2.95 -3.19 9.50
CA ALA A 144 -3.04 -4.34 8.62
C ALA A 144 -4.49 -4.67 8.23
N GLU A 145 -5.43 -4.57 9.18
CA GLU A 145 -6.87 -4.73 8.94
C GLU A 145 -7.43 -3.65 8.02
N ALA A 146 -6.96 -2.41 8.19
CA ALA A 146 -7.34 -1.30 7.33
C ALA A 146 -6.86 -1.47 5.88
N VAL A 147 -5.59 -1.88 5.70
CA VAL A 147 -5.05 -2.20 4.37
C VAL A 147 -5.84 -3.36 3.74
N TYR A 148 -6.12 -4.42 4.51
CA TYR A 148 -6.95 -5.54 4.09
C TYR A 148 -8.34 -5.08 3.61
N ALA A 149 -9.03 -4.26 4.41
CA ALA A 149 -10.33 -3.72 4.03
C ALA A 149 -10.26 -2.83 2.78
N GLY A 150 -9.17 -2.08 2.60
CA GLY A 150 -8.93 -1.26 1.41
C GLY A 150 -8.74 -2.10 0.14
N ILE A 151 -8.06 -3.24 0.26
CA ILE A 151 -7.93 -4.21 -0.85
C ILE A 151 -9.29 -4.81 -1.21
N LEU A 152 -10.10 -5.20 -0.22
CA LEU A 152 -11.45 -5.70 -0.48
C LEU A 152 -12.33 -4.65 -1.17
N ASP A 153 -12.29 -3.39 -0.73
CA ASP A 153 -13.03 -2.30 -1.37
C ASP A 153 -12.59 -2.05 -2.82
N TYR A 154 -11.32 -2.33 -3.15
CA TYR A 154 -10.83 -2.28 -4.52
C TYR A 154 -11.43 -3.41 -5.36
N TYR A 155 -11.42 -4.65 -4.87
CA TYR A 155 -12.04 -5.77 -5.60
C TYR A 155 -13.57 -5.64 -5.70
N GLU A 156 -14.23 -5.08 -4.70
CA GLU A 156 -15.65 -4.71 -4.79
C GLU A 156 -15.90 -3.72 -5.94
N TRP A 157 -15.04 -2.70 -6.07
CA TRP A 157 -15.10 -1.76 -7.20
C TRP A 157 -14.83 -2.43 -8.56
N LYS A 158 -13.98 -3.48 -8.60
CA LYS A 158 -13.78 -4.30 -9.80
C LYS A 158 -14.99 -5.21 -10.13
N GLY A 159 -16.03 -5.22 -9.29
CA GLY A 159 -17.26 -5.98 -9.49
C GLY A 159 -17.30 -7.34 -8.81
N PHE A 160 -16.35 -7.66 -7.94
CA PHE A 160 -16.36 -8.91 -7.18
C PHE A 160 -17.24 -8.78 -5.93
N ASP A 161 -18.03 -9.81 -5.61
CA ASP A 161 -18.69 -9.89 -4.31
C ASP A 161 -17.69 -10.31 -3.22
N VAL A 162 -17.35 -9.36 -2.36
CA VAL A 162 -16.43 -9.53 -1.23
C VAL A 162 -17.14 -9.51 0.13
N SER A 163 -18.47 -9.47 0.16
CA SER A 163 -19.27 -9.26 1.37
C SER A 163 -18.91 -10.24 2.49
N LYS A 164 -18.81 -11.54 2.16
CA LYS A 164 -18.47 -12.63 3.08
C LYS A 164 -17.03 -12.62 3.60
N TYR A 165 -16.16 -11.79 3.02
CA TYR A 165 -14.75 -11.69 3.39
C TYR A 165 -14.46 -10.55 4.36
N ARG A 166 -15.41 -9.63 4.57
CA ARG A 166 -15.21 -8.51 5.47
C ARG A 166 -15.09 -9.00 6.91
N LEU A 167 -14.15 -8.42 7.67
CA LEU A 167 -14.01 -8.70 9.11
C LEU A 167 -15.26 -8.20 9.83
N ALA A 168 -15.75 -8.97 10.79
CA ALA A 168 -16.80 -8.52 11.71
C ALA A 168 -16.28 -7.34 12.52
N LYS A 169 -17.13 -6.34 12.73
CA LYS A 169 -16.86 -5.20 13.61
C LYS A 169 -17.23 -5.53 15.04
#